data_AF-A0AA38CRU7-F1
#
_entry.id   AF-A0AA38CRU7-F1
#
_cell.length_a   1.000
_cell.length_b   1.000
_cell.length_c   1.000
_cell.angle_alpha   90.00
_cell.angle_beta   90.00
_cell.angle_gamma   90.00
#
_symmetry.space_group_name_H-M   'P 1'
#
loop_
_entity.id
_entity.type
_entity.pdbx_description
1 polymer ?
#
loop_
_entity_poly.entity_id
_entity_poly.type
_entity_poly.pdbx_seq_one_letter_code
_entity_poly.pdbx_strand_id
1 'polypeptide(L)'
;MSLEVAVEALREDAAHWAGVSGDLSTQAGAASAVTVPRTAFGTLGTAAADAYAAAASRAAQTLVDGQARTAEAAAVLRHVATSYEASDELARAAFAGAWDLED
;
A
#
# COMPACT_ATOMS: atom_id res chain seq x y z
N MET A 1 3.66 26.79 1.53
CA MET A 1 3.27 25.48 2.11
C MET A 1 4.24 25.19 3.22
N SER A 2 3.79 25.02 4.47
CA SER A 2 4.69 24.72 5.59
C SER A 2 5.14 23.26 5.55
N LEU A 3 6.26 22.95 6.21
CA LEU A 3 6.74 21.58 6.36
C LEU A 3 5.68 20.68 7.01
N GLU A 4 4.95 21.20 7.99
CA GLU A 4 3.83 20.50 8.64
C GLU A 4 2.75 20.07 7.65
N VAL A 5 2.34 20.96 6.74
CA VAL A 5 1.34 20.65 5.71
C VAL A 5 1.85 19.56 4.76
N ALA A 6 3.14 19.58 4.42
CA ALA A 6 3.74 18.55 3.57
C ALA A 6 3.84 17.19 4.29
N VAL A 7 4.21 17.18 5.57
CA VAL A 7 4.26 15.97 6.39
C VAL A 7 2.88 15.36 6.59
N GLU A 8 1.86 16.18 6.82
CA GLU A 8 0.48 15.71 6.94
C GLU A 8 -0.02 15.10 5.63
N ALA A 9 0.23 15.75 4.50
CA ALA A 9 -0.11 15.20 3.19
C ALA A 9 0.57 13.84 2.94
N LEU A 10 1.84 13.67 3.32
CA LEU A 10 2.53 12.38 3.23
C LEU A 10 1.88 11.29 4.08
N ARG A 11 1.36 11.64 5.27
CA ARG A 11 0.66 10.71 6.17
C ARG A 11 -0.71 10.33 5.62
N GLU A 12 -1.46 11.30 5.13
CA GLU A 12 -2.76 11.06 4.48
C GLU A 12 -2.59 10.14 3.26
N ASP A 13 -1.63 10.43 2.39
CA ASP A 13 -1.31 9.58 1.24
C ASP A 13 -0.88 8.17 1.69
N ALA A 14 -0.03 8.06 2.71
CA ALA A 14 0.37 6.77 3.25
C ALA A 14 -0.82 5.96 3.80
N ALA A 15 -1.76 6.62 4.47
CA ALA A 15 -2.98 6.00 4.97
C ALA A 15 -3.89 5.55 3.82
N HIS A 16 -4.01 6.37 2.77
CA HIS A 16 -4.75 6.02 1.57
C HIS A 16 -4.18 4.76 0.90
N TRP A 17 -2.87 4.70 0.66
CA TRP A 17 -2.22 3.53 0.05
C TRP A 17 -2.30 2.29 0.93
N ALA A 18 -2.25 2.43 2.25
CA ALA A 18 -2.48 1.32 3.17
C ALA A 18 -3.93 0.80 3.07
N GLY A 19 -4.91 1.69 2.94
CA GLY A 19 -6.31 1.33 2.68
C GLY A 19 -6.46 0.53 1.38
N VAL A 20 -5.89 1.03 0.28
CA VAL A 20 -5.89 0.33 -1.02
C VAL A 20 -5.24 -1.05 -0.92
N SER A 21 -4.13 -1.18 -0.18
CA SER A 21 -3.48 -2.47 0.07
C SER A 21 -4.44 -3.43 0.81
N GLY A 22 -5.17 -2.95 1.82
CA GLY A 22 -6.19 -3.73 2.53
C GLY A 22 -7.32 -4.22 1.62
N ASP A 23 -7.81 -3.34 0.73
CA ASP A 23 -8.85 -3.69 -0.24
C ASP A 23 -8.36 -4.75 -1.23
N LEU A 24 -7.14 -4.60 -1.75
CA LEU A 24 -6.53 -5.58 -2.65
C LEU A 24 -6.31 -6.93 -1.97
N SER A 25 -5.91 -6.94 -0.69
CA SER A 25 -5.81 -8.17 0.10
C SER A 25 -7.16 -8.88 0.21
N THR A 26 -8.22 -8.13 0.52
CA THR A 26 -9.59 -8.65 0.62
C THR A 26 -10.07 -9.21 -0.71
N GLN A 27 -9.83 -8.49 -1.81
CA GLN A 27 -10.19 -8.93 -3.16
C GLN A 27 -9.38 -10.15 -3.60
N ALA A 28 -8.09 -10.24 -3.27
CA ALA A 28 -7.27 -11.42 -3.54
C ALA A 28 -7.82 -12.67 -2.81
N GLY A 29 -8.21 -12.50 -1.54
CA GLY A 29 -8.90 -13.53 -0.77
C GLY A 29 -10.19 -13.98 -1.45
N ALA A 30 -11.03 -13.04 -1.86
CA ALA A 30 -12.27 -13.35 -2.58
C ALA A 30 -12.00 -14.06 -3.93
N ALA A 31 -11.04 -13.58 -4.72
CA ALA A 31 -10.68 -14.16 -6.02
C ALA A 31 -10.14 -15.59 -5.89
N SER A 32 -9.28 -15.84 -4.89
CA SER A 32 -8.74 -17.18 -4.63
C SER A 32 -9.80 -18.17 -4.12
N ALA A 33 -10.87 -17.68 -3.49
CA ALA A 33 -11.99 -18.51 -3.07
C ALA A 33 -12.92 -18.91 -4.23
N VAL A 34 -12.88 -18.19 -5.37
CA VAL A 34 -13.67 -18.54 -6.55
C VAL A 34 -13.09 -19.78 -7.21
N THR A 35 -13.72 -20.93 -6.95
CA THR A 35 -13.40 -22.20 -7.61
C THR A 35 -14.60 -22.65 -8.44
N VAL A 36 -14.39 -22.82 -9.75
CA VAL A 36 -15.40 -23.40 -10.64
C VAL A 36 -15.04 -24.87 -10.89
N PRO A 37 -15.92 -25.83 -10.56
CA PRO A 37 -15.63 -27.23 -10.80
C PRO A 37 -15.53 -27.52 -12.30
N ARG A 38 -14.61 -28.41 -12.71
CA ARG A 38 -14.40 -28.76 -14.12
C ARG A 38 -15.69 -29.23 -14.81
N THR A 39 -16.57 -29.90 -14.06
CA THR A 39 -17.88 -30.38 -14.55
C THR A 39 -18.80 -29.26 -15.02
N ALA A 40 -18.62 -28.02 -14.55
CA ALA A 40 -19.39 -26.86 -15.01
C ALA A 40 -19.10 -26.47 -16.47
N PHE A 41 -17.96 -26.91 -17.03
CA PHE A 41 -17.58 -26.64 -18.43
C PHE A 41 -18.08 -27.73 -19.39
N GLY A 42 -18.80 -28.74 -18.89
CA GLY A 42 -19.26 -29.87 -19.69
C GLY A 42 -18.15 -30.89 -20.00
N THR A 43 -18.54 -32.00 -20.64
CA THR A 43 -17.69 -33.19 -20.84
C THR A 43 -16.51 -32.98 -21.79
N LEU A 44 -16.57 -32.01 -22.70
CA LEU A 44 -15.48 -31.65 -23.62
C LEU A 44 -14.76 -30.36 -23.21
N GLY A 45 -15.16 -29.76 -22.10
CA GLY A 45 -14.71 -28.42 -21.67
C GLY A 45 -13.39 -28.39 -20.90
N THR A 46 -12.61 -29.48 -20.88
CA THR A 46 -11.39 -29.59 -20.05
C THR A 46 -10.41 -28.44 -20.29
N ALA A 47 -10.17 -28.10 -21.57
CA ALA A 47 -9.29 -26.99 -21.93
C ALA A 47 -9.83 -25.63 -21.45
N ALA A 48 -11.16 -25.43 -21.47
CA ALA A 48 -11.79 -24.21 -20.97
C ALA A 48 -11.70 -24.12 -19.43
N ALA A 49 -11.88 -25.24 -18.74
CA ALA A 49 -11.69 -25.36 -17.29
C ALA A 49 -10.25 -25.01 -16.88
N ASP A 50 -9.25 -25.53 -17.60
CA ASP A 50 -7.85 -25.27 -17.31
C ASP A 50 -7.47 -23.81 -17.59
N ALA A 51 -7.96 -23.24 -18.69
CA ALA A 51 -7.79 -21.83 -19.01
C ALA A 51 -8.43 -20.92 -17.96
N TYR A 52 -9.63 -21.28 -17.48
CA TYR A 52 -10.28 -20.55 -16.40
C TYR A 52 -9.47 -20.60 -15.10
N ALA A 53 -9.02 -21.78 -14.69
CA ALA A 53 -8.21 -21.93 -13.48
C ALA A 53 -6.91 -21.13 -13.56
N ALA A 54 -6.25 -21.13 -14.72
CA ALA A 54 -5.05 -20.32 -14.95
C ALA A 54 -5.35 -18.81 -14.89
N ALA A 55 -6.46 -18.37 -15.48
CA ALA A 55 -6.87 -16.97 -15.45
C ALA A 55 -7.23 -16.51 -14.02
N ALA A 56 -7.99 -17.31 -13.28
CA ALA A 56 -8.35 -17.03 -11.89
C ALA A 56 -7.12 -16.94 -10.98
N SER A 57 -6.19 -17.90 -11.13
CA SER A 57 -4.91 -17.90 -10.40
C SER A 57 -4.09 -16.63 -10.71
N ARG A 58 -3.98 -16.26 -11.99
CA ARG A 58 -3.26 -15.05 -12.40
C ARG A 58 -3.91 -13.77 -11.89
N ALA A 59 -5.25 -13.70 -11.87
CA ALA A 59 -5.97 -12.57 -11.31
C ALA A 59 -5.69 -12.42 -9.81
N ALA A 60 -5.76 -13.52 -9.05
CA ALA A 60 -5.43 -13.52 -7.62
C ALA A 60 -3.98 -13.08 -7.37
N GLN A 61 -3.02 -13.59 -8.14
CA GLN A 61 -1.61 -13.19 -8.04
C GLN A 61 -1.41 -11.70 -8.34
N THR A 62 -2.09 -11.17 -9.36
CA THR A 62 -1.99 -9.74 -9.71
C THR A 62 -2.50 -8.84 -8.57
N LEU A 63 -3.56 -9.27 -7.87
CA LEU A 63 -4.08 -8.56 -6.71
C LEU A 63 -3.10 -8.60 -5.53
N VAL A 64 -2.45 -9.74 -5.28
CA VAL A 64 -1.40 -9.88 -4.26
C VAL A 64 -0.19 -8.99 -4.58
N ASP A 65 0.26 -8.97 -5.83
CA ASP A 65 1.37 -8.12 -6.25
C ASP A 65 1.04 -6.63 -6.07
N GLY A 66 -0.19 -6.22 -6.44
CA GLY A 66 -0.67 -4.87 -6.21
C GLY A 66 -0.75 -4.50 -4.73
N GLN A 67 -1.22 -5.44 -3.90
CA GLN A 67 -1.28 -5.29 -2.45
C GLN A 67 0.10 -5.04 -1.85
N ALA A 68 1.11 -5.82 -2.27
CA ALA A 68 2.49 -5.67 -1.80
C ALA A 68 3.09 -4.32 -2.19
N ARG A 69 2.92 -3.90 -3.45
CA ARG A 69 3.45 -2.61 -3.94
C ARG A 69 2.81 -1.40 -3.26
N THR A 70 1.51 -1.46 -3.01
CA THR A 70 0.80 -0.37 -2.31
C THR A 70 1.16 -0.31 -0.83
N ALA A 71 1.38 -1.47 -0.18
CA ALA A 71 1.90 -1.52 1.19
C ALA A 71 3.31 -0.92 1.28
N GLU A 72 4.17 -1.23 0.31
CA GLU A 72 5.53 -0.68 0.21
C GLU A 72 5.50 0.84 0.03
N ALA A 73 4.68 1.35 -0.90
CA ALA A 73 4.50 2.79 -1.12
C ALA A 73 4.05 3.51 0.18
N ALA A 74 3.07 2.94 0.88
CA ALA A 74 2.62 3.46 2.18
C ALA A 74 3.75 3.48 3.22
N ALA A 75 4.60 2.46 3.25
CA ALA A 75 5.74 2.40 4.17
C ALA A 75 6.81 3.45 3.85
N VAL A 76 7.11 3.65 2.56
CA VAL A 76 8.05 4.69 2.11
C VAL A 76 7.55 6.08 2.50
N LEU A 77 6.28 6.39 2.26
CA LEU A 77 5.71 7.69 2.61
C LEU A 77 5.75 7.96 4.12
N ARG A 78 5.42 6.96 4.95
CA ARG A 78 5.58 7.06 6.42
C ARG A 78 7.03 7.31 6.82
N HIS A 79 7.97 6.60 6.20
CA HIS A 79 9.39 6.79 6.48
C HIS A 79 9.84 8.21 6.17
N VAL A 80 9.47 8.73 4.99
CA VAL A 80 9.80 10.10 4.56
C VAL A 80 9.19 11.12 5.53
N ALA A 81 7.91 10.96 5.92
CA ALA A 81 7.26 11.83 6.89
C ALA A 81 8.02 11.86 8.24
N THR A 82 8.35 10.69 8.79
CA THR A 82 9.13 10.59 10.04
C THR A 82 10.52 11.24 9.91
N SER A 83 11.21 11.07 8.78
CA SER A 83 12.51 11.68 8.56
C SER A 83 12.47 13.20 8.52
N TYR A 84 11.41 13.79 7.93
CA TYR A 84 11.22 15.23 7.93
C TYR A 84 10.97 15.77 9.34
N GLU A 85 10.09 15.12 10.12
CA GLU A 85 9.80 15.54 11.50
C GLU A 85 11.04 15.47 12.40
N ALA A 86 11.81 14.40 12.30
CA ALA A 86 13.06 14.25 13.04
C ALA A 86 14.07 15.36 12.67
N SER A 87 14.13 15.74 11.38
CA SER A 87 15.02 16.80 10.91
C SER A 87 14.57 18.18 11.41
N ASP A 88 13.27 18.44 11.44
CA ASP A 88 12.72 19.70 11.93
C ASP A 88 12.94 19.85 13.43
N GLU A 89 12.74 18.77 14.20
CA GLU A 89 12.99 18.78 15.65
C GLU A 89 14.47 19.02 15.97
N LEU A 90 15.38 18.40 15.21
CA LEU A 90 16.83 18.65 15.34
C LEU A 90 17.18 20.11 15.01
N ALA A 91 16.57 20.69 13.96
CA ALA A 91 16.78 22.09 13.61
C ALA A 91 16.28 23.02 14.73
N ARG A 92 15.06 22.78 15.24
CA ARG A 92 14.51 23.55 16.37
C ARG A 92 15.41 23.46 17.60
N ALA A 93 15.87 22.26 17.95
CA ALA A 93 16.77 22.06 19.08
C ALA A 93 18.12 22.79 18.89
N ALA A 94 18.67 22.80 17.68
CA ALA A 94 19.93 23.47 17.38
C ALA A 94 19.84 25.02 17.44
N PHE A 95 18.66 25.58 17.16
CA PHE A 95 18.42 27.03 17.20
C PHE A 95 17.73 27.52 18.49
N ALA A 96 17.28 26.62 19.35
CA ALA A 96 16.79 26.95 20.69
C ALA A 96 17.94 27.57 21.51
N GLY A 97 17.77 28.83 21.92
CA GLY A 97 18.80 29.58 22.64
C GLY A 97 19.89 30.23 21.78
N ALA A 98 19.90 30.02 20.45
CA ALA A 98 20.83 30.73 19.56
C ALA A 98 20.57 32.24 19.48
N TRP A 99 19.39 32.67 19.93
CA TRP A 99 18.95 34.06 19.97
C TRP A 99 18.67 34.55 21.40
N ASP A 100 19.00 33.77 22.43
CA ASP A 100 19.05 34.27 23.82
C ASP A 100 20.30 35.13 23.97
N LEU A 101 20.23 36.33 23.37
CA LEU A 101 21.15 37.41 23.67
C LEU A 101 20.83 37.88 25.09
N GLU A 102 21.78 37.70 26.00
CA GLU A 102 21.72 38.17 27.39
C GLU A 102 21.28 39.65 27.45
N ASP A 103 20.21 39.93 28.20
CA ASP A 103 19.90 41.27 28.74
C ASP A 103 20.59 41.44 30.10
#